data_AF-A0A815W6U4-F1
#
_entry.id   AF-A0A815W6U4-F1
#
_cell.length_a   1.000
_cell.length_b   1.000
_cell.length_c   1.000
_cell.angle_alpha   90.00
_cell.angle_beta   90.00
_cell.angle_gamma   90.00
#
_symmetry.space_group_name_H-M   'P 1'
#
loop_
_entity.id
_entity.type
_entity.pdbx_description
1 polymer ?
#
loop_
_entity_poly.entity_id
_entity_poly.type
_entity_poly.pdbx_seq_one_letter_code
_entity_poly.pdbx_strand_id
1 'polypeptide(L)'
;LSNGNNHRSDELRRSCHQLRVKDFKIIDDQINLKDSQTVSWSSDAILGHVKNSVRQWNISTIISFDQYGVSGHRNHSSIYYALLKFSSTSQIHFLSLQSISIYRKYLTLIELLRIYFMSNTVKTKIFILPSKDNLIPYKAMFEHRSQLVWFRYLYLLFSRYIWVNDYKIIY
;
A
#
# COMPACT_ATOMS: atom_id res chain seq x y z
N LEU A 1 7.83 0.11 -27.86
CA LEU A 1 6.62 0.83 -27.40
C LEU A 1 5.48 -0.18 -27.33
N SER A 2 5.21 -0.80 -26.16
CA SER A 2 4.05 -1.70 -26.02
C SER A 2 2.88 -0.91 -25.43
N ASN A 3 1.77 -0.83 -26.17
CA ASN A 3 0.59 -0.05 -25.82
C ASN A 3 -0.14 -0.51 -24.55
N GLY A 4 0.32 -1.56 -23.85
CA GLY A 4 -0.33 -2.08 -22.64
C GLY A 4 0.03 -1.35 -21.33
N ASN A 5 1.24 -0.80 -21.20
CA ASN A 5 1.73 -0.20 -19.95
C ASN A 5 1.28 1.26 -19.74
N ASN A 6 0.98 1.99 -20.81
CA ASN A 6 0.54 3.39 -20.71
C ASN A 6 -0.82 3.51 -20.03
N HIS A 7 -1.75 2.60 -20.32
CA HIS A 7 -3.10 2.67 -19.74
C HIS A 7 -3.11 2.57 -18.21
N ARG A 8 -2.35 1.64 -17.62
CA ARG A 8 -2.26 1.50 -16.14
C ARG A 8 -1.57 2.71 -15.50
N SER A 9 -0.58 3.29 -16.18
CA SER A 9 0.10 4.50 -15.73
C SER A 9 -0.86 5.70 -15.72
N ASP A 10 -1.68 5.86 -16.76
CA ASP A 10 -2.68 6.93 -16.84
C ASP A 10 -3.81 6.76 -15.81
N GLU A 11 -4.25 5.52 -15.57
CA GLU A 11 -5.19 5.20 -14.49
C GLU A 11 -4.63 5.61 -13.12
N LEU A 12 -3.36 5.31 -12.85
CA LEU A 12 -2.69 5.71 -11.62
C LEU A 12 -2.61 7.25 -11.48
N ARG A 13 -2.31 7.98 -12.57
CA ARG A 13 -2.29 9.45 -12.57
C ARG A 13 -3.65 10.03 -12.18
N ARG A 14 -4.75 9.50 -12.75
CA ARG A 14 -6.11 9.94 -12.40
C ARG A 14 -6.47 9.58 -10.96
N SER A 15 -6.08 8.40 -10.49
CA SER A 15 -6.27 7.98 -9.09
C SER A 15 -5.55 8.91 -8.11
N CYS A 16 -4.30 9.29 -8.40
CA CYS A 16 -3.56 10.29 -7.62
C CYS A 16 -4.27 11.64 -7.56
N HIS A 17 -4.90 12.07 -8.67
CA HIS A 17 -5.70 13.29 -8.69
C HIS A 17 -6.90 13.22 -7.74
N GLN A 18 -7.64 12.10 -7.73
CA GLN A 18 -8.75 11.87 -6.78
C GLN A 18 -8.26 11.90 -5.31
N LEU A 19 -7.08 11.35 -5.05
CA LEU A 19 -6.43 11.33 -3.72
C LEU A 19 -5.73 12.64 -3.34
N ARG A 20 -5.73 13.64 -4.22
CA ARG A 20 -5.03 14.93 -4.03
C ARG A 20 -3.52 14.79 -3.82
N VAL A 21 -2.92 13.75 -4.41
CA VAL A 21 -1.46 13.54 -4.43
C VAL A 21 -0.88 14.39 -5.55
N LYS A 22 -0.09 15.42 -5.19
CA LYS A 22 0.51 16.36 -6.14
C LYS A 22 1.75 15.78 -6.80
N ASP A 23 2.66 15.25 -5.99
CA ASP A 23 3.96 14.77 -6.43
C ASP A 23 3.99 13.24 -6.38
N PHE A 24 4.29 12.62 -7.52
CA PHE A 24 4.43 11.18 -7.64
C PHE A 24 5.45 10.82 -8.73
N LYS A 25 6.01 9.62 -8.63
CA LYS A 25 6.98 9.07 -9.57
C LYS A 25 6.57 7.64 -9.88
N ILE A 26 6.37 7.36 -11.16
CA ILE A 26 6.05 6.01 -11.64
C ILE A 26 7.37 5.34 -12.00
N ILE A 27 7.61 4.16 -11.43
CA ILE A 27 8.76 3.32 -11.75
C ILE A 27 8.26 2.22 -12.67
N ASP A 28 8.65 2.26 -13.94
CA ASP A 28 8.35 1.23 -14.94
C ASP A 28 9.64 0.48 -15.31
N ASP A 29 10.13 -0.35 -14.38
CA ASP A 29 11.28 -1.23 -14.61
C ASP A 29 10.78 -2.64 -14.92
N GLN A 30 10.51 -2.90 -16.20
CA GLN A 30 10.04 -4.20 -16.68
C GLN A 30 11.11 -5.31 -16.63
N ILE A 31 12.37 -4.95 -16.37
CA ILE A 31 13.49 -5.89 -16.33
C ILE A 31 13.67 -6.39 -14.89
N ASN A 32 13.83 -5.47 -13.94
CA ASN A 32 14.15 -5.82 -12.56
C ASN A 32 12.92 -5.87 -11.65
N LEU A 33 11.84 -5.15 -11.98
CA LEU A 33 10.64 -5.00 -11.15
C LEU A 33 9.35 -5.41 -11.91
N LYS A 34 9.41 -6.54 -12.61
CA LYS A 34 8.26 -7.06 -13.35
C LYS A 34 7.08 -7.41 -12.43
N ASP A 35 5.89 -6.90 -12.76
CA ASP A 35 4.66 -7.17 -12.00
C ASP A 35 4.29 -8.67 -12.07
N SER A 36 4.15 -9.31 -10.92
CA SER A 36 3.86 -10.75 -10.81
C SER A 36 3.52 -11.13 -9.37
N GLN A 37 2.56 -12.04 -9.20
CA GLN A 37 2.20 -12.57 -7.88
C GLN A 37 3.24 -13.53 -7.31
N THR A 38 4.10 -14.11 -8.15
CA THR A 38 4.99 -15.21 -7.78
C THR A 38 6.47 -14.86 -7.85
N VAL A 39 6.85 -13.83 -8.60
CA VAL A 39 8.25 -13.42 -8.75
C VAL A 39 8.65 -12.52 -7.59
N SER A 40 9.81 -12.80 -6.99
CA SER A 40 10.41 -11.93 -5.98
C SER A 40 11.32 -10.91 -6.67
N TRP A 41 11.17 -9.64 -6.34
CA TRP A 41 12.07 -8.58 -6.78
C TRP A 41 13.37 -8.59 -5.97
N SER A 42 14.48 -8.18 -6.61
CA SER A 42 15.76 -8.06 -5.92
C SER A 42 15.78 -6.83 -5.03
N SER A 43 16.35 -6.97 -3.83
CA SER A 43 16.45 -5.86 -2.88
C SER A 43 17.26 -4.70 -3.45
N ASP A 44 18.31 -4.97 -4.22
CA ASP A 44 19.18 -3.91 -4.78
C ASP A 44 18.45 -3.05 -5.81
N ALA A 45 17.61 -3.65 -6.67
CA ALA A 45 16.80 -2.91 -7.64
C ALA A 45 15.80 -1.99 -6.92
N ILE A 46 15.08 -2.53 -5.92
CA ILE A 46 14.15 -1.76 -5.09
C ILE A 46 14.89 -0.59 -4.41
N LEU A 47 16.01 -0.89 -3.75
CA LEU A 47 16.75 0.12 -2.99
C LEU A 47 17.42 1.17 -3.86
N GLY A 48 17.80 0.85 -5.10
CA GLY A 48 18.28 1.82 -6.07
C GLY A 48 17.25 2.92 -6.33
N HIS A 49 15.99 2.53 -6.57
CA HIS A 49 14.91 3.49 -6.78
C HIS A 49 14.51 4.22 -5.49
N VAL A 50 14.36 3.50 -4.37
CA VAL A 50 13.94 4.07 -3.08
C VAL A 50 14.96 5.11 -2.60
N LYS A 51 16.26 4.78 -2.57
CA LYS A 51 17.31 5.71 -2.13
C LYS A 51 17.35 6.98 -2.99
N ASN A 52 17.13 6.85 -4.30
CA ASN A 52 17.07 8.00 -5.20
C ASN A 52 15.88 8.91 -4.83
N SER A 53 14.68 8.36 -4.69
CA SER A 53 13.48 9.14 -4.34
C SER A 53 13.57 9.76 -2.94
N VAL A 54 14.14 9.04 -1.97
CA VAL A 54 14.36 9.55 -0.61
C VAL A 54 15.25 10.79 -0.62
N ARG A 55 16.36 10.76 -1.37
CA ARG A 55 17.26 11.91 -1.51
C ARG A 55 16.60 13.05 -2.28
N GLN A 56 15.93 12.74 -3.38
CA GLN A 56 15.29 13.71 -4.26
C GLN A 56 14.19 14.51 -3.54
N TRP A 57 13.41 13.87 -2.68
CA TRP A 57 12.25 14.48 -2.00
C TRP A 57 12.44 14.69 -0.50
N ASN A 58 13.66 14.47 0.03
CA ASN A 58 14.00 14.57 1.45
C ASN A 58 13.01 13.79 2.37
N ILE A 59 12.77 12.52 2.03
CA ILE A 59 11.77 11.68 2.70
C ILE A 59 12.29 11.22 4.06
N SER A 60 11.54 11.50 5.13
CA SER A 60 11.85 11.03 6.50
C SER A 60 11.03 9.79 6.92
N THR A 61 9.92 9.52 6.24
CA THR A 61 9.01 8.41 6.56
C THR A 61 8.58 7.67 5.30
N ILE A 62 8.73 6.35 5.31
CA ILE A 62 8.27 5.46 4.25
C ILE A 62 7.08 4.65 4.79
N ILE A 63 6.02 4.56 3.98
CA ILE A 63 4.84 3.75 4.25
C ILE A 63 4.76 2.66 3.18
N SER A 64 4.67 1.40 3.59
CA SER A 64 4.53 0.26 2.66
C SER A 64 3.86 -0.94 3.32
N PHE A 65 3.83 -2.07 2.61
CA PHE A 65 3.24 -3.32 3.10
C PHE A 65 4.13 -4.02 4.14
N ASP A 66 3.53 -4.93 4.90
CA ASP A 66 4.28 -5.86 5.76
C ASP A 66 4.81 -7.09 4.99
N GLN A 67 5.44 -8.01 5.72
CA GLN A 67 6.01 -9.25 5.18
C GLN A 67 5.03 -10.12 4.39
N TYR A 68 3.73 -10.07 4.70
CA TYR A 68 2.72 -10.89 4.04
C TYR A 68 2.11 -10.20 2.82
N GLY A 69 2.19 -8.86 2.72
CA GLY A 69 1.79 -8.17 1.50
C GLY A 69 0.28 -8.14 1.24
N VAL A 70 -0.53 -8.08 2.31
CA VAL A 70 -2.02 -8.02 2.34
C VAL A 70 -2.73 -9.29 1.89
N SER A 71 -2.26 -9.92 0.82
CA SER A 71 -2.83 -11.13 0.22
C SER A 71 -1.77 -12.17 -0.16
N GLY A 72 -0.54 -12.06 0.36
CA GLY A 72 0.56 -12.96 0.00
C GLY A 72 1.31 -12.56 -1.28
N HIS A 73 1.15 -11.32 -1.77
CA HIS A 73 1.73 -10.91 -3.05
C HIS A 73 3.26 -10.72 -2.95
N ARG A 74 4.03 -11.48 -3.75
CA ARG A 74 5.51 -11.50 -3.64
C ARG A 74 6.16 -10.14 -3.84
N ASN A 75 5.70 -9.34 -4.80
CA ASN A 75 6.20 -7.97 -4.99
C ASN A 75 6.08 -7.11 -3.72
N HIS A 76 4.97 -7.20 -2.98
CA HIS A 76 4.78 -6.47 -1.73
C HIS A 76 5.74 -6.97 -0.64
N SER A 77 5.88 -8.29 -0.49
CA SER A 77 6.82 -8.89 0.46
C SER A 77 8.28 -8.52 0.14
N SER A 78 8.68 -8.52 -1.13
CA SER A 78 10.02 -8.09 -1.55
C SER A 78 10.31 -6.64 -1.15
N ILE A 79 9.34 -5.73 -1.34
CA ILE A 79 9.48 -4.33 -0.90
C ILE A 79 9.66 -4.26 0.62
N TYR A 80 8.88 -5.01 1.40
CA TYR A 80 9.02 -5.04 2.86
C TYR A 80 10.42 -5.41 3.31
N TYR A 81 10.98 -6.52 2.81
CA TYR A 81 12.32 -6.96 3.24
C TYR A 81 13.43 -6.01 2.79
N ALA A 82 13.31 -5.41 1.60
CA ALA A 82 14.25 -4.39 1.15
C ALA A 82 14.22 -3.16 2.07
N LEU A 83 13.02 -2.66 2.38
CA LEU A 83 12.83 -1.50 3.24
C LEU A 83 13.24 -1.77 4.69
N LEU A 84 13.01 -2.97 5.21
CA LEU A 84 13.42 -3.36 6.56
C LEU A 84 14.95 -3.25 6.74
N LYS A 85 15.72 -3.72 5.74
CA LYS A 85 17.20 -3.59 5.75
C LYS A 85 17.64 -2.14 5.59
N PHE A 86 16.87 -1.33 4.86
CA PHE A 86 17.19 0.07 4.63
C PHE A 86 16.88 0.93 5.85
N SER A 87 15.73 0.73 6.51
CA SER A 87 15.36 1.47 7.71
C SER A 87 16.28 1.18 8.90
N SER A 88 16.85 -0.03 8.99
CA SER A 88 17.83 -0.31 10.05
C SER A 88 19.19 0.36 9.83
N THR A 89 19.50 0.77 8.60
CA THR A 89 20.77 1.41 8.22
C THR A 89 20.63 2.90 7.92
N SER A 90 19.40 3.43 7.89
CA SER A 90 19.09 4.84 7.64
C SER A 90 18.19 5.36 8.76
N GLN A 91 18.27 6.64 9.11
CA GLN A 91 17.40 7.23 10.13
C GLN A 91 15.98 7.51 9.60
N ILE A 92 15.42 6.59 8.81
CA ILE A 92 14.12 6.74 8.14
C ILE A 92 13.09 5.90 8.87
N HIS A 93 11.96 6.52 9.22
CA HIS A 93 10.86 5.80 9.85
C HIS A 93 10.15 4.91 8.81
N PHE A 94 9.97 3.63 9.13
CA PHE A 94 9.21 2.72 8.28
C PHE A 94 7.90 2.30 8.95
N LEU A 95 6.78 2.62 8.29
CA LEU A 95 5.43 2.21 8.69
C LEU A 95 4.96 1.06 7.78
N SER A 96 4.85 -0.14 8.34
CA SER A 96 4.35 -1.32 7.63
C SER A 96 2.86 -1.55 7.87
N LEU A 97 2.06 -1.56 6.80
CA LEU A 97 0.64 -1.89 6.82
C LEU A 97 0.45 -3.36 7.21
N GLN A 98 -0.22 -3.61 8.32
CA GLN A 98 -0.44 -4.96 8.84
C GLN A 98 -1.44 -5.73 7.97
N SER A 99 -1.02 -6.91 7.54
CA SER A 99 -1.87 -7.91 6.92
C SER A 99 -2.78 -8.54 7.96
N ILE A 100 -4.08 -8.48 7.73
CA ILE A 100 -5.11 -9.03 8.63
C ILE A 100 -5.72 -10.31 8.05
N SER A 101 -6.23 -11.17 8.94
CA SER A 101 -6.98 -12.36 8.53
C SER A 101 -8.22 -12.01 7.71
N ILE A 102 -8.66 -12.94 6.86
CA ILE A 102 -9.81 -12.71 5.98
C ILE A 102 -11.10 -12.41 6.76
N TYR A 103 -11.28 -13.01 7.95
CA TYR A 103 -12.40 -12.72 8.84
C TYR A 103 -12.40 -11.25 9.28
N ARG A 104 -11.25 -10.75 9.76
CA ARG A 104 -11.07 -9.34 10.14
C ARG A 104 -11.21 -8.39 8.95
N LYS A 105 -10.93 -8.88 7.74
CA LYS A 105 -11.03 -8.11 6.50
C LYS A 105 -12.47 -7.77 6.15
N TYR A 106 -13.42 -8.66 6.43
CA TYR A 106 -14.80 -8.57 5.94
C TYR A 106 -15.90 -8.59 7.02
N LEU A 107 -15.60 -8.92 8.27
CA LEU A 107 -16.56 -8.91 9.39
C LEU A 107 -16.47 -7.60 10.18
N THR A 108 -17.16 -6.57 9.68
CA THR A 108 -17.10 -5.20 10.18
C THR A 108 -17.52 -5.04 11.64
N LEU A 109 -18.58 -5.76 12.07
CA LEU A 109 -19.07 -5.71 13.45
C LEU A 109 -18.03 -6.20 14.46
N ILE A 110 -17.29 -7.27 14.12
CA ILE A 110 -16.23 -7.83 14.97
C ILE A 110 -15.08 -6.82 15.11
N GLU A 111 -14.73 -6.12 14.04
CA GLU A 111 -13.66 -5.11 14.09
C GLU A 111 -14.03 -3.86 14.88
N LEU A 112 -15.30 -3.41 14.83
CA LEU A 112 -15.76 -2.29 15.65
C LEU A 112 -15.65 -2.60 17.14
N LEU A 113 -16.10 -3.79 17.55
CA LEU A 113 -15.94 -4.26 18.92
C LEU A 113 -14.46 -4.35 19.31
N ARG A 114 -13.61 -4.91 18.44
CA ARG A 114 -12.17 -5.00 18.68
C ARG A 114 -11.51 -3.64 18.88
N ILE A 115 -11.80 -2.66 18.02
CA ILE A 115 -11.23 -1.30 18.13
C ILE A 115 -11.64 -0.66 19.45
N TYR A 116 -12.91 -0.82 19.84
CA TYR A 116 -13.42 -0.32 21.11
C TYR A 116 -12.70 -0.94 22.33
N PHE A 117 -12.50 -2.26 22.34
CA PHE A 117 -11.90 -2.96 23.49
C PHE A 117 -10.35 -2.95 23.50
N MET A 118 -9.67 -2.91 22.35
CA MET A 118 -8.21 -3.08 22.26
C MET A 118 -7.43 -1.79 22.05
N SER A 119 -8.05 -0.62 22.24
CA SER A 119 -7.43 0.69 21.95
C SER A 119 -6.11 0.95 22.69
N ASN A 120 -5.81 0.24 23.79
CA ASN A 120 -4.66 0.53 24.65
C ASN A 120 -3.53 -0.52 24.65
N THR A 121 -3.63 -1.62 23.88
CA THR A 121 -2.72 -2.78 24.06
C THR A 121 -1.80 -3.04 22.87
N VAL A 122 -1.99 -2.37 21.72
CA VAL A 122 -1.25 -2.71 20.49
C VAL A 122 -0.30 -1.58 20.10
N LYS A 123 0.98 -1.90 19.86
CA LYS A 123 2.02 -0.98 19.32
C LYS A 123 1.75 -0.52 17.87
N THR A 124 0.52 -0.64 17.39
CA THR A 124 0.10 -0.29 16.03
C THR A 124 -0.58 1.06 16.04
N LYS A 125 -0.18 1.94 15.12
CA LYS A 125 -0.91 3.18 14.82
C LYS A 125 -2.09 2.84 13.93
N ILE A 126 -3.29 3.16 14.38
CA ILE A 126 -4.53 2.95 13.62
C ILE A 126 -4.88 4.26 12.91
N PHE A 127 -5.06 4.20 11.59
CA PHE A 127 -5.48 5.33 10.77
C PHE A 127 -6.90 5.08 10.28
N ILE A 128 -7.81 5.99 10.62
CA ILE A 128 -9.23 5.93 10.26
C ILE A 128 -9.52 7.03 9.24
N LEU A 129 -10.21 6.67 8.17
CA LEU A 129 -10.66 7.63 7.17
C LEU A 129 -11.73 8.56 7.78
N PRO A 130 -11.56 9.89 7.71
CA PRO A 130 -12.58 10.82 8.18
C PRO A 130 -13.90 10.67 7.40
N SER A 131 -15.04 10.77 8.09
CA SER A 131 -16.36 10.60 7.47
C SER A 131 -16.64 11.56 6.31
N LYS A 132 -16.00 12.75 6.30
CA LYS A 132 -16.13 13.76 5.24
C LYS A 132 -15.50 13.34 3.90
N ASP A 133 -14.56 12.40 3.95
CA ASP A 133 -13.76 11.94 2.80
C ASP A 133 -14.09 10.50 2.40
N ASN A 134 -15.22 9.96 2.88
CA ASN A 134 -15.61 8.56 2.73
C ASN A 134 -15.69 8.07 1.27
N LEU A 135 -15.96 8.95 0.31
CA LEU A 135 -16.05 8.60 -1.11
C LEU A 135 -14.72 8.67 -1.86
N ILE A 136 -13.68 9.33 -1.32
CA ILE A 136 -12.42 9.57 -2.04
C ILE A 136 -11.72 8.26 -2.43
N PRO A 137 -11.55 7.26 -1.52
CA PRO A 137 -10.92 5.99 -1.89
C PRO A 137 -11.67 5.24 -2.99
N TYR A 138 -13.01 5.32 -2.98
CA TYR A 138 -13.84 4.70 -4.02
C TYR A 138 -13.63 5.36 -5.38
N LYS A 139 -13.68 6.70 -5.42
CA LYS A 139 -13.40 7.46 -6.65
C LYS A 139 -12.02 7.14 -7.21
N ALA A 140 -11.00 7.11 -6.36
CA ALA A 140 -9.64 6.76 -6.75
C ALA A 140 -9.55 5.32 -7.29
N MET A 141 -10.20 4.37 -6.64
CA MET A 141 -10.23 2.97 -7.10
C MET A 141 -10.99 2.78 -8.40
N PHE A 142 -12.04 3.57 -8.66
CA PHE A 142 -12.79 3.54 -9.92
C PHE A 142 -12.00 4.06 -11.13
N GLU A 143 -10.87 4.75 -10.92
CA GLU A 143 -9.97 5.14 -12.02
C GLU A 143 -9.23 3.94 -12.62
N HIS A 144 -9.06 2.84 -11.87
CA HIS A 144 -8.33 1.64 -12.30
C HIS A 144 -9.18 0.67 -13.13
N ARG A 145 -9.82 1.17 -14.19
CA ARG A 145 -10.80 0.44 -15.02
C ARG A 145 -10.27 -0.90 -15.55
N SER A 146 -9.04 -0.92 -16.05
CA SER A 146 -8.38 -2.11 -16.60
C SER A 146 -8.21 -3.24 -15.60
N GLN A 147 -8.25 -2.92 -14.31
CA GLN A 147 -8.00 -3.87 -13.24
C GLN A 147 -9.19 -4.11 -12.32
N LEU A 148 -10.27 -3.34 -12.47
CA LEU A 148 -11.44 -3.38 -11.60
C LEU A 148 -12.39 -4.53 -11.97
N VAL A 149 -11.94 -5.75 -11.70
CA VAL A 149 -12.73 -6.98 -11.89
C VAL A 149 -13.71 -7.23 -10.73
N TRP A 150 -14.70 -8.10 -10.92
CA TRP A 150 -15.85 -8.29 -10.01
C TRP A 150 -15.49 -8.40 -8.51
N PHE A 151 -14.44 -9.16 -8.15
CA PHE A 151 -14.06 -9.33 -6.75
C PHE A 151 -13.46 -8.07 -6.11
N ARG A 152 -12.95 -7.11 -6.92
CA ARG A 152 -12.52 -5.80 -6.40
C ARG A 152 -13.69 -4.95 -5.96
N TYR A 153 -14.86 -5.08 -6.58
CA TYR A 153 -16.07 -4.40 -6.09
C TYR A 153 -16.47 -4.94 -4.71
N LEU A 154 -16.38 -6.25 -4.49
CA LEU A 154 -16.60 -6.84 -3.16
C LEU A 154 -15.57 -6.32 -2.15
N TYR A 155 -14.30 -6.21 -2.55
CA TYR A 155 -13.27 -5.61 -1.72
C TYR A 155 -13.60 -4.16 -1.34
N LEU A 156 -14.05 -3.32 -2.28
CA LEU A 156 -14.44 -1.94 -1.98
C LEU A 156 -15.63 -1.85 -1.01
N LEU A 157 -16.60 -2.75 -1.15
CA LEU A 157 -17.81 -2.75 -0.31
C LEU A 157 -17.55 -3.25 1.11
N PHE A 158 -16.77 -4.32 1.23
CA PHE A 158 -16.68 -5.07 2.49
C PHE A 158 -15.32 -4.97 3.18
N SER A 159 -14.25 -4.56 2.48
CA SER A 159 -12.92 -4.57 3.06
C SER A 159 -12.72 -3.43 4.03
N ARG A 160 -12.26 -3.76 5.25
CA ARG A 160 -11.90 -2.74 6.23
C ARG A 160 -10.74 -1.84 5.85
N TYR A 161 -9.91 -2.22 4.90
CA TYR A 161 -8.78 -1.40 4.45
C TYR A 161 -9.21 -0.09 3.78
N ILE A 162 -10.47 0.01 3.33
CA ILE A 162 -11.01 1.26 2.78
C ILE A 162 -11.16 2.34 3.86
N TRP A 163 -11.49 1.95 5.10
CA TRP A 163 -11.78 2.90 6.17
C TRP A 163 -10.80 2.86 7.34
N VAL A 164 -10.15 1.73 7.64
CA VAL A 164 -9.28 1.58 8.82
C VAL A 164 -8.03 0.76 8.48
N ASN A 165 -6.86 1.39 8.64
CA ASN A 165 -5.55 0.82 8.34
C ASN A 165 -4.68 0.74 9.60
N ASP A 166 -4.18 -0.47 9.91
CA ASP A 166 -3.30 -0.70 11.06
C ASP A 166 -1.84 -0.67 10.58
N TYR A 167 -1.02 0.26 11.11
CA TYR A 167 0.40 0.36 10.78
C TYR A 167 1.28 0.03 11.98
N LYS A 168 2.30 -0.78 11.77
CA LYS A 168 3.36 -1.02 12.76
C LYS A 168 4.56 -0.14 12.43
N ILE A 169 5.07 0.56 13.45
CA ILE A 169 6.32 1.32 13.35
C ILE A 169 7.48 0.32 13.46
N ILE A 170 8.39 0.40 12.50
CA ILE A 170 9.66 -0.32 12.49
C ILE A 170 10.75 0.71 12.82
N TYR A 171 11.53 0.37 13.85
CA TYR A 171 12.68 1.13 14.33
C TYR A 171 13.96 0.49 13.79
#